data_AF-A0A2S2QVE0-F1
#
_entry.id   AF-A0A2S2QVE0-F1
#
_cell.length_a   1.000
_cell.length_b   1.000
_cell.length_c   1.000
_cell.angle_alpha   90.00
_cell.angle_beta   90.00
_cell.angle_gamma   90.00
#
_symmetry.space_group_name_H-M   'P 1'
#
loop_
_entity.id
_entity.type
_entity.pdbx_description
1 polymer ?
#
loop_
_entity_poly.entity_id
_entity_poly.type
_entity_poly.pdbx_seq_one_letter_code
_entity_poly.pdbx_strand_id
1 'polypeptide(L)'
;MENSEDTLEDYKDEIMLRFVFKLTFNINYIQVQADSKLPVLYLIDSIIKNIGQPYIPLFVKNIEKIFASTFIQVNEKTRANMFKLRSTWCDVISPSKLHALDIAIHAIDKNWPISAAPPNNIHVNPKFLNNV
;
A
#
# COMPACT_ATOMS: atom_id res chain seq x y z
N MET A 1 8.80 6.17 36.72
CA MET A 1 8.47 4.76 36.45
C MET A 1 7.89 4.75 35.06
N GLU A 2 8.68 4.32 34.09
CA GLU A 2 8.24 4.13 32.70
C GLU A 2 7.18 3.03 32.70
N ASN A 3 6.05 3.29 32.04
CA ASN A 3 4.85 2.47 32.16
C ASN A 3 5.10 1.09 31.56
N SER A 4 4.80 0.02 32.30
CA SER A 4 4.96 -1.35 31.80
C SER A 4 4.10 -1.65 30.57
N GLU A 5 3.04 -0.88 30.33
CA GLU A 5 2.22 -0.94 29.11
C GLU A 5 2.95 -0.37 27.90
N ASP A 6 3.68 0.75 28.02
CA ASP A 6 4.47 1.34 26.92
C ASP A 6 5.55 0.36 26.44
N THR A 7 6.23 -0.31 27.38
CA THR A 7 7.26 -1.30 27.03
C THR A 7 6.70 -2.54 26.34
N LEU A 8 5.44 -2.89 26.58
CA LEU A 8 4.79 -4.04 25.97
C LEU A 8 4.24 -3.70 24.57
N GLU A 9 3.76 -2.47 24.39
CA GLU A 9 3.34 -1.90 23.11
C GLU A 9 4.56 -1.78 22.17
N ASP A 10 5.67 -1.23 22.67
CA ASP A 10 6.95 -1.13 21.94
C ASP A 10 7.49 -2.51 21.54
N TYR A 11 7.38 -3.52 22.41
CA TYR A 11 7.84 -4.88 22.10
C TYR A 11 6.96 -5.58 21.08
N LYS A 12 5.64 -5.34 21.11
CA LYS A 12 4.71 -5.80 20.06
C LYS A 12 5.01 -5.12 18.74
N ASP A 13 5.30 -3.82 18.75
CA ASP A 13 5.67 -3.07 17.56
C ASP A 13 7.01 -3.52 16.99
N GLU A 14 8.02 -3.80 17.82
CA GLU A 14 9.33 -4.31 17.39
C GLU A 14 9.20 -5.74 16.81
N ILE A 15 8.41 -6.61 17.44
CA ILE A 15 8.12 -7.96 16.93
C ILE A 15 7.30 -7.89 15.63
N MET A 16 6.28 -7.04 15.57
CA MET A 16 5.46 -6.84 14.36
C MET A 16 6.31 -6.25 13.23
N LEU A 17 7.14 -5.24 13.51
CA LEU A 17 8.14 -4.70 12.59
C LEU A 17 9.03 -5.80 12.06
N ARG A 18 9.59 -6.62 12.94
CA ARG A 18 10.55 -7.68 12.59
C ARG A 18 9.87 -8.82 11.82
N PHE A 19 8.61 -9.13 12.10
CA PHE A 19 7.82 -10.12 11.37
C PHE A 19 7.41 -9.60 9.99
N VAL A 20 6.95 -8.35 9.92
CA VAL A 20 6.57 -7.64 8.69
C VAL A 20 7.77 -7.45 7.78
N PHE A 21 8.91 -6.96 8.28
CA PHE A 21 10.16 -6.85 7.52
C PHE A 21 10.66 -8.22 7.06
N LYS A 22 10.53 -9.27 7.88
CA LYS A 22 10.95 -10.61 7.50
C LYS A 22 10.06 -11.22 6.42
N LEU A 23 8.75 -10.93 6.44
CA LEU A 23 7.78 -11.36 5.42
C LEU A 23 7.85 -10.56 4.12
N THR A 24 8.14 -9.26 4.18
CA THR A 24 8.20 -8.39 2.99
C THR A 24 9.59 -8.24 2.38
N PHE A 25 10.66 -8.39 3.16
CA PHE A 25 12.04 -8.11 2.72
C PHE A 25 12.95 -9.35 2.66
N ASN A 26 12.76 -10.36 3.54
CA ASN A 26 13.61 -11.57 3.55
C ASN A 26 12.98 -12.78 2.84
N ILE A 27 11.66 -12.90 2.86
CA ILE A 27 10.98 -13.78 1.91
C ILE A 27 10.95 -13.00 0.61
N ASN A 28 11.62 -13.50 -0.44
CA ASN A 28 11.37 -13.07 -1.79
C ASN A 28 9.85 -13.14 -2.01
N TYR A 29 9.11 -12.04 -1.87
CA TYR A 29 7.68 -11.96 -2.14
C TYR A 29 7.34 -12.52 -3.54
N ILE A 30 8.34 -12.46 -4.43
CA ILE A 30 8.35 -13.00 -5.77
C ILE A 30 8.26 -14.55 -5.79
N GLN A 31 8.82 -15.26 -4.81
CA GLN A 31 8.93 -16.73 -4.73
C GLN A 31 7.80 -17.43 -3.94
N VAL A 32 6.90 -16.68 -3.30
CA VAL A 32 5.75 -17.26 -2.59
C VAL A 32 4.75 -17.82 -3.61
N GLN A 33 4.16 -19.00 -3.36
CA GLN A 33 3.12 -19.56 -4.22
C GLN A 33 1.92 -18.60 -4.33
N ALA A 34 1.27 -18.54 -5.50
CA ALA A 34 0.17 -17.62 -5.79
C ALA A 34 -0.91 -17.58 -4.70
N ASP A 35 -1.24 -18.74 -4.14
CA ASP A 35 -2.28 -18.92 -3.11
C ASP A 35 -1.92 -18.24 -1.77
N SER A 36 -0.64 -17.98 -1.52
CA SER A 36 -0.16 -17.34 -0.28
C SER A 36 0.10 -15.84 -0.42
N LYS A 37 0.00 -15.25 -1.62
CA LYS A 37 0.24 -13.81 -1.82
C LYS A 37 -0.95 -12.94 -1.43
N LEU A 38 -2.17 -13.44 -1.60
CA LEU A 38 -3.38 -12.74 -1.19
C LEU A 38 -3.47 -12.54 0.34
N PRO A 39 -3.18 -13.56 1.18
CA PRO A 39 -3.02 -13.37 2.63
C PRO A 39 -2.02 -12.27 3.01
N VAL A 40 -0.88 -12.17 2.31
CA VAL A 40 0.10 -11.10 2.56
C VAL A 40 -0.46 -9.73 2.19
N LEU A 41 -1.23 -9.62 1.10
CA LEU A 41 -1.87 -8.36 0.73
C LEU A 41 -2.94 -7.94 1.75
N TYR A 42 -3.68 -8.90 2.33
CA TYR A 42 -4.61 -8.64 3.44
C TYR A 42 -3.91 -8.27 4.75
N LEU A 43 -2.71 -8.80 5.00
CA LEU A 43 -1.89 -8.37 6.14
C LEU A 43 -1.46 -6.91 5.99
N ILE A 44 -1.01 -6.51 4.80
CA ILE A 44 -0.66 -5.10 4.49
C ILE A 44 -1.88 -4.21 4.71
N ASP A 45 -3.06 -4.62 4.23
CA ASP A 45 -4.31 -3.91 4.45
C ASP A 45 -4.63 -3.70 5.93
N SER A 46 -4.53 -4.76 6.73
CA SER A 46 -4.79 -4.71 8.17
C SER A 46 -3.80 -3.77 8.89
N ILE A 47 -2.52 -3.79 8.52
CA ILE A 47 -1.52 -2.89 9.13
C ILE A 47 -1.80 -1.43 8.75
N ILE A 48 -2.09 -1.15 7.48
CA ILE A 48 -2.39 0.21 7.02
C ILE A 48 -3.62 0.78 7.74
N LYS A 49 -4.67 -0.04 7.95
CA LYS A 49 -5.93 0.41 8.55
C LYS A 49 -5.88 0.50 10.07
N ASN A 50 -5.26 -0.47 10.74
CA ASN A 50 -5.38 -0.63 12.19
C ASN A 50 -4.17 -0.09 12.96
N ILE A 51 -2.97 -0.11 12.36
CA ILE A 51 -1.75 0.37 13.01
C ILE A 51 -1.37 1.75 12.46
N GLY A 52 -1.38 1.90 11.14
CA GLY A 52 -1.15 3.18 10.50
C GLY A 52 0.32 3.62 10.55
N GLN A 53 0.63 4.73 11.21
CA GLN A 53 2.01 5.25 11.30
C GLN A 53 2.84 4.42 12.29
N PRO A 54 4.15 4.22 12.05
CA PRO A 54 4.97 4.75 10.95
C PRO A 54 4.99 3.86 9.69
N TYR A 55 4.08 2.89 9.58
CA TYR A 55 4.12 1.84 8.57
C TYR A 55 3.58 2.25 7.21
N ILE A 56 2.58 3.14 7.18
CA ILE A 56 1.96 3.60 5.94
C ILE A 56 3.01 4.04 4.89
N PRO A 57 3.98 4.91 5.18
CA PRO A 57 5.00 5.31 4.21
C PRO A 57 5.86 4.15 3.67
N LEU A 58 6.16 3.14 4.50
CA LEU A 58 7.00 1.99 4.11
C LEU A 58 6.31 1.11 3.07
N PHE A 59 5.02 0.83 3.28
CA PHE A 59 4.21 0.05 2.35
C PHE A 59 3.85 0.84 1.11
N VAL A 60 3.41 2.09 1.29
CA VAL A 60 3.01 2.97 0.19
C VAL A 60 4.16 3.15 -0.80
N LYS A 61 5.42 3.23 -0.35
CA LYS A 61 6.58 3.33 -1.24
C LYS A 61 6.66 2.21 -2.29
N ASN A 62 6.23 0.99 -1.96
CA ASN A 62 6.37 -0.20 -2.81
C ASN A 62 5.02 -0.81 -3.25
N ILE A 63 3.90 -0.14 -2.95
CA ILE A 63 2.56 -0.73 -3.06
C ILE A 63 2.22 -1.14 -4.49
N GLU A 64 2.64 -0.38 -5.50
CA GLU A 64 2.38 -0.71 -6.91
C GLU A 64 3.08 -2.01 -7.31
N LYS A 65 4.34 -2.18 -6.90
CA LYS A 65 5.14 -3.38 -7.19
C LYS A 65 4.56 -4.62 -6.51
N ILE A 66 4.19 -4.49 -5.23
CA ILE A 66 3.60 -5.57 -4.43
C ILE A 66 2.25 -5.99 -5.05
N PHE A 67 1.39 -5.01 -5.35
CA PHE A 67 0.08 -5.26 -5.94
C PHE A 67 0.19 -5.90 -7.33
N ALA A 68 1.01 -5.33 -8.23
CA ALA A 68 1.20 -5.84 -9.58
C ALA A 68 1.77 -7.26 -9.60
N SER A 69 2.79 -7.54 -8.77
CA SER A 69 3.40 -8.88 -8.73
C SER A 69 2.45 -9.95 -8.20
N THR A 70 1.51 -9.61 -7.32
CA THR A 70 0.43 -10.54 -6.93
C THR A 70 -0.63 -10.66 -8.02
N PHE A 71 -1.03 -9.56 -8.63
CA PHE A 71 -2.06 -9.53 -9.66
C PHE A 71 -1.76 -10.46 -10.85
N ILE A 72 -0.50 -10.51 -11.29
CA ILE A 72 -0.06 -11.39 -12.40
C ILE A 72 -0.07 -12.88 -12.05
N GLN A 73 -0.06 -13.24 -10.76
CA GLN A 73 0.09 -14.62 -10.30
C GLN A 73 -1.22 -15.26 -9.86
N VAL A 74 -2.28 -14.49 -9.70
CA VAL A 74 -3.57 -14.97 -9.19
C VAL A 74 -4.63 -15.05 -10.30
N ASN A 75 -5.63 -15.90 -10.07
CA ASN A 75 -6.76 -16.07 -10.99
C ASN A 75 -7.77 -14.90 -10.93
N GLU A 76 -8.71 -14.89 -11.87
CA GLU A 76 -9.72 -13.83 -12.05
C GLU A 76 -10.57 -13.58 -10.79
N LYS A 77 -11.00 -14.65 -10.11
CA LYS A 77 -11.76 -14.55 -8.85
C LYS A 77 -10.97 -13.77 -7.79
N THR A 78 -9.67 -14.04 -7.68
CA THR A 78 -8.80 -13.33 -6.76
C THR A 78 -8.51 -11.89 -7.21
N ARG A 79 -8.38 -11.62 -8.52
CA ARG A 79 -8.25 -10.25 -9.05
C ARG A 79 -9.45 -9.38 -8.68
N ALA A 80 -10.66 -9.92 -8.74
CA ALA A 80 -11.86 -9.22 -8.28
C ALA A 80 -11.80 -8.88 -6.77
N ASN A 81 -11.24 -9.75 -5.94
CA ASN A 81 -11.00 -9.45 -4.53
C ASN A 81 -9.92 -8.38 -4.33
N MET A 82 -8.85 -8.40 -5.13
CA MET A 82 -7.83 -7.36 -5.13
C MET A 82 -8.40 -5.99 -5.51
N PHE A 83 -9.31 -5.94 -6.49
CA PHE A 83 -10.03 -4.71 -6.84
C PHE A 83 -10.82 -4.14 -5.66
N LYS A 84 -11.59 -4.99 -4.96
CA LYS A 84 -12.30 -4.59 -3.74
C LYS A 84 -11.34 -4.06 -2.67
N LEU A 85 -10.20 -4.73 -2.47
CA LEU A 85 -9.20 -4.32 -1.49
C LEU A 85 -8.63 -2.93 -1.80
N ARG A 86 -8.23 -2.70 -3.06
CA ARG A 86 -7.72 -1.40 -3.54
C ARG A 86 -8.73 -0.28 -3.28
N SER A 87 -10.04 -0.53 -3.43
CA SER A 87 -11.09 0.46 -3.19
C SER A 87 -11.21 0.88 -1.72
N THR A 88 -10.69 0.09 -0.78
CA THR A 88 -10.69 0.44 0.65
C THR A 88 -9.53 1.35 1.07
N TRP A 89 -8.59 1.64 0.16
CA TRP A 89 -7.41 2.44 0.48
C TRP A 89 -7.59 3.95 0.23
N CYS A 90 -8.76 4.36 -0.29
CA CYS A 90 -9.06 5.76 -0.64
C CYS A 90 -8.90 6.75 0.53
N ASP A 91 -9.13 6.29 1.77
CA ASP A 91 -9.08 7.13 2.96
C ASP A 91 -7.70 7.16 3.64
N VAL A 92 -6.80 6.25 3.25
CA VAL A 92 -5.50 6.01 3.93
C VAL A 92 -4.28 6.20 3.01
N ILE A 93 -4.46 6.09 1.69
CA ILE A 93 -3.43 6.32 0.68
C ILE A 93 -3.86 7.50 -0.19
N SER A 94 -2.91 8.37 -0.55
CA SER A 94 -3.21 9.56 -1.34
C SER A 94 -3.81 9.21 -2.72
N PRO A 95 -4.76 10.02 -3.24
CA PRO A 95 -5.38 9.78 -4.54
C PRO A 95 -4.38 9.68 -5.70
N SER A 96 -3.31 10.50 -5.67
CA SER A 96 -2.23 10.45 -6.67
C SER A 96 -1.54 9.09 -6.72
N LYS A 97 -1.29 8.49 -5.55
CA LYS A 97 -0.63 7.19 -5.46
C LYS A 97 -1.55 6.05 -5.88
N LEU A 98 -2.83 6.12 -5.52
CA LEU A 98 -3.84 5.15 -5.97
C LEU A 98 -4.07 5.23 -7.49
N HIS A 99 -4.03 6.42 -8.07
CA HIS A 99 -4.09 6.60 -9.52
C HIS A 99 -2.86 5.99 -10.22
N ALA A 100 -1.65 6.19 -9.67
CA ALA A 100 -0.44 5.56 -10.20
C ALA A 100 -0.49 4.02 -10.13
N LEU A 101 -1.02 3.47 -9.02
CA LEU A 101 -1.30 2.04 -8.90
C LEU A 101 -2.26 1.57 -9.99
N ASP A 102 -3.37 2.27 -10.21
CA ASP A 102 -4.34 1.88 -11.23
C ASP A 102 -3.73 1.89 -12.64
N ILE A 103 -2.91 2.87 -12.98
CA ILE A 103 -2.19 2.91 -14.26
C ILE A 103 -1.27 1.68 -14.40
N ALA A 104 -0.53 1.34 -13.34
CA ALA A 104 0.38 0.20 -13.35
C ALA A 104 -0.37 -1.13 -13.58
N ILE A 105 -1.55 -1.30 -12.97
CA ILE A 105 -2.37 -2.50 -13.17
C ILE A 105 -3.09 -2.48 -14.52
N HIS A 106 -3.56 -1.33 -14.98
CA HIS A 106 -4.15 -1.17 -16.31
C HIS A 106 -3.14 -1.45 -17.45
N ALA A 107 -1.85 -1.27 -17.21
CA ALA A 107 -0.82 -1.70 -18.14
C ALA A 107 -0.73 -3.23 -18.29
N ILE A 108 -1.12 -3.98 -17.24
CA ILE A 108 -1.14 -5.45 -17.21
C ILE A 108 -2.50 -5.98 -17.71
N ASP A 109 -3.61 -5.35 -17.32
CA ASP A 109 -4.97 -5.74 -17.69
C ASP A 109 -5.81 -4.51 -18.06
N LYS A 110 -6.18 -4.42 -19.34
CA LYS A 110 -6.95 -3.29 -19.89
C LYS A 110 -8.37 -3.18 -19.32
N ASN A 111 -8.88 -4.21 -18.67
CA ASN A 111 -10.19 -4.16 -18.02
C ASN A 111 -10.12 -3.51 -16.63
N TRP A 112 -8.92 -3.24 -16.09
CA TRP A 112 -8.79 -2.56 -14.80
C TRP A 112 -9.23 -1.09 -14.90
N PRO A 113 -10.18 -0.62 -14.09
CA PRO A 113 -10.62 0.77 -14.14
C PRO A 113 -9.56 1.71 -13.55
N ILE A 114 -9.36 2.87 -14.19
CA ILE A 114 -8.45 3.91 -13.69
C ILE A 114 -9.27 4.96 -12.94
N SER A 115 -8.92 5.22 -11.68
CA SER A 115 -9.55 6.29 -10.90
C SER A 115 -9.23 7.66 -11.48
N ALA A 116 -10.12 8.64 -11.29
CA ALA A 116 -9.89 9.99 -11.75
C ALA A 116 -8.54 10.54 -11.23
N ALA A 117 -7.79 11.20 -12.12
CA ALA A 117 -6.57 11.88 -11.72
C ALA A 117 -6.93 12.94 -10.65
N PRO A 118 -6.11 13.10 -9.60
CA PRO A 118 -6.34 14.16 -8.64
C PRO A 118 -6.34 15.52 -9.35
N PRO A 119 -7.16 16.49 -8.91
CA PRO A 119 -7.18 17.80 -9.52
C PRO A 119 -5.79 18.45 -9.43
N ASN A 120 -5.27 18.88 -10.58
CA ASN A 120 -4.04 19.66 -10.69
C ASN A 120 -4.27 21.10 -10.18
N ASN A 121 -4.80 21.26 -8.97
CA ASN A 121 -4.93 22.57 -8.35
C ASN A 121 -3.59 22.96 -7.76
N ILE A 122 -2.66 23.36 -8.63
CA ILE A 122 -1.43 24.04 -8.20
C ILE A 122 -1.89 25.40 -7.63
N HIS A 123 -2.12 25.44 -6.32
CA HIS A 123 -2.31 26.69 -5.59
C HIS A 123 -0.97 27.42 -5.55
N VAL A 124 -0.66 28.16 -6.61
CA VAL A 124 0.44 29.11 -6.62
C VAL A 124 0.07 30.27 -5.72
N ASN A 125 0.80 30.48 -4.63
CA ASN A 125 0.63 31.68 -3.82
C ASN A 125 1.26 32.86 -4.61
N PRO A 126 0.46 33.87 -5.00
CA PRO A 126 0.93 34.97 -5.86
C PRO A 126 2.05 35.80 -5.23
N LYS A 127 2.30 35.70 -3.91
CA LYS A 127 3.47 36.32 -3.26
C LYS A 127 4.81 35.74 -3.73
N PHE A 128 4.82 34.57 -4.37
CA PHE A 128 6.03 33.94 -4.92
C PHE A 128 6.24 34.22 -6.42
N LEU A 129 5.39 35.02 -7.06
CA LEU A 129 5.48 35.38 -8.48
C LEU A 129 6.15 36.75 -8.73
N ASN A 130 7.00 37.22 -7.81
CA ASN A 130 7.80 38.42 -8.03
C ASN A 130 9.27 38.03 -8.29
N ASN A 131 9.63 37.97 -9.58
CA ASN A 131 10.88 38.45 -10.17
C ASN A 131 11.07 37.86 -11.56
N VAL A 132 10.54 38.55 -12.58
CA VAL A 132 11.22 38.77 -13.87
C VAL A 132 10.94 40.22 -14.28
#